data_AF-A0A7X7ZA45-F1
#
_entry.id   AF-A0A7X7ZA45-F1
#
_cell.length_a   1.000
_cell.length_b   1.000
_cell.length_c   1.000
_cell.angle_alpha   90.00
_cell.angle_beta   90.00
_cell.angle_gamma   90.00
#
_symmetry.space_group_name_H-M   'P 1'
#
loop_
_entity.id
_entity.type
_entity.pdbx_description
1 polymer ?
#
loop_
_entity_poly.entity_id
_entity_poly.type
_entity_poly.pdbx_seq_one_letter_code
_entity_poly.pdbx_strand_id
1 'polypeptide(L)'
;MRLKLVILLSIAFGLGSCTSHKESDDNRLILWFDRPAQSWMTEGLPVGNGYMGVMFMGDPAIEHIQFAEESLWAGGPNSGTQYDFGIKKGGVRPPAKDKGVVADGRYPRGLRPDRKMDDRHYTPTGEFGFR
;
A
#
# COMPACT_ATOMS: atom_id res chain seq x y z
N MET A 1 -62.75 21.99 35.18
CA MET A 1 -62.33 20.62 34.80
C MET A 1 -61.60 20.55 33.45
N ARG A 2 -61.78 21.50 32.51
CA ARG A 2 -61.14 21.47 31.19
C ARG A 2 -59.62 21.75 31.18
N LEU A 3 -59.10 22.56 32.11
CA LEU A 3 -57.68 22.94 32.14
C LEU A 3 -56.74 21.84 32.68
N LYS A 4 -57.18 21.07 33.70
CA LYS A 4 -56.40 19.95 34.24
C LYS A 4 -56.24 18.81 33.23
N LEU A 5 -57.23 18.60 32.36
CA LEU A 5 -57.20 17.59 31.31
C LEU A 5 -56.20 17.93 30.19
N VAL A 6 -56.09 19.22 29.83
CA VAL A 6 -55.13 19.70 28.81
C VAL A 6 -53.69 19.58 29.31
N ILE A 7 -53.43 19.87 30.59
CA ILE A 7 -52.11 19.74 31.21
C ILE A 7 -51.69 18.26 31.30
N LEU A 8 -52.62 17.36 31.65
CA LEU A 8 -52.36 15.91 31.66
C LEU A 8 -52.07 15.35 30.26
N LEU A 9 -52.77 15.84 29.22
CA LEU A 9 -52.58 15.38 27.85
C LEU A 9 -51.22 15.83 27.25
N SER A 10 -50.73 17.01 27.66
CA SER A 10 -49.47 17.57 27.16
C SER A 10 -48.23 16.96 27.82
N ILE A 11 -48.33 16.53 29.08
CA ILE A 11 -47.26 15.76 29.76
C ILE A 11 -47.14 14.35 29.15
N ALA A 12 -48.25 13.71 28.79
CA ALA A 12 -48.25 12.39 28.15
C ALA A 12 -47.62 12.41 26.75
N PHE A 13 -47.73 13.52 26.01
CA PHE A 13 -47.13 13.67 24.69
C PHE A 13 -45.62 13.97 24.74
N GLY A 14 -45.13 14.58 25.83
CA GLY A 14 -43.70 14.91 26.02
C GLY A 14 -42.80 13.71 26.34
N LEU A 15 -43.36 12.62 26.88
CA LEU A 15 -42.61 11.41 27.25
C LEU A 15 -42.47 10.39 26.11
N GLY A 16 -43.17 10.57 24.99
CA GLY A 16 -43.18 9.63 23.86
C GLY A 16 -42.04 9.83 22.83
N SER A 17 -41.26 10.91 22.94
CA SER A 17 -40.32 11.31 21.88
C SER A 17 -38.86 10.91 22.10
N CYS A 18 -38.54 10.11 23.12
CA CYS A 18 -37.22 9.50 23.26
C CYS A 18 -37.18 8.10 22.63
N THR A 19 -37.53 7.99 21.36
CA THR A 19 -37.04 6.86 20.55
C THR A 19 -35.63 7.22 20.11
N SER A 20 -34.64 6.60 20.75
CA SER A 20 -33.27 6.62 20.27
C SER A 20 -33.26 5.89 18.93
N HIS A 21 -33.17 6.64 17.82
CA HIS A 21 -32.98 6.06 16.50
C HIS A 21 -31.61 5.36 16.50
N LYS A 22 -31.61 4.05 16.70
CA LYS A 22 -30.42 3.22 16.53
C LYS A 22 -30.22 3.11 15.02
N GLU A 23 -29.44 4.02 14.46
CA GLU A 23 -29.03 3.97 13.06
C GLU A 23 -28.22 2.67 12.88
N SER A 24 -28.87 1.65 12.33
CA SER A 24 -28.21 0.43 11.91
C SER A 24 -27.39 0.79 10.68
N ASP A 25 -26.10 0.95 10.89
CA ASP A 25 -25.10 1.20 9.86
C ASP A 25 -24.84 -0.07 9.05
N ASP A 26 -25.91 -0.56 8.41
CA ASP A 26 -26.03 -1.86 7.73
C ASP A 26 -25.37 -1.86 6.34
N ASN A 27 -24.78 -0.73 5.94
CA ASN A 27 -24.09 -0.57 4.67
C ASN A 27 -22.58 -0.35 4.81
N ARG A 28 -21.99 -0.67 5.96
CA ARG A 28 -20.53 -0.65 6.13
C ARG A 28 -19.92 -1.92 5.54
N LEU A 29 -19.14 -1.75 4.48
CA LEU A 29 -18.25 -2.79 3.97
C LEU A 29 -17.04 -2.88 4.91
N ILE A 30 -17.04 -3.90 5.76
CA ILE A 30 -15.98 -4.13 6.76
C ILE A 30 -15.28 -5.44 6.43
N LEU A 31 -13.94 -5.40 6.46
CA LEU A 31 -13.11 -6.58 6.45
C LEU A 31 -12.69 -6.88 7.91
N TRP A 32 -13.05 -8.06 8.41
CA TRP A 32 -12.79 -8.46 9.80
C TRP A 32 -12.24 -9.88 9.85
N PHE A 33 -11.30 -10.13 10.78
CA PHE A 33 -10.67 -11.42 11.00
C PHE A 33 -10.59 -11.72 12.49
N ASP A 34 -10.67 -13.01 12.85
CA ASP A 34 -10.69 -13.49 14.22
C ASP A 34 -9.31 -13.94 14.74
N ARG A 35 -8.28 -13.78 13.93
CA ARG A 35 -6.89 -14.12 14.25
C ARG A 35 -5.90 -13.13 13.65
N PRO A 36 -4.71 -12.98 14.25
CA PRO A 36 -3.61 -12.23 13.66
C PRO A 36 -3.18 -12.79 12.29
N ALA A 37 -2.67 -11.92 11.44
CA ALA A 37 -2.05 -12.26 10.17
C ALA A 37 -0.74 -13.03 10.39
N GLN A 38 -0.52 -14.09 9.62
CA GLN A 38 0.72 -14.87 9.60
C GLN A 38 1.54 -14.61 8.33
N SER A 39 0.88 -14.16 7.26
CA SER A 39 1.50 -13.88 5.97
C SER A 39 1.24 -12.44 5.56
N TRP A 40 2.31 -11.66 5.44
CA TRP A 40 2.26 -10.24 5.08
C TRP A 40 1.48 -9.98 3.78
N MET A 41 1.72 -10.79 2.73
CA MET A 41 1.16 -10.54 1.40
C MET A 41 -0.33 -10.88 1.31
N THR A 42 -0.81 -11.85 2.08
CA THR A 42 -2.15 -12.42 1.91
C THR A 42 -3.11 -12.08 3.03
N GLU A 43 -2.61 -11.72 4.21
CA GLU A 43 -3.43 -11.53 5.43
C GLU A 43 -3.22 -10.17 6.09
N GLY A 44 -2.16 -9.43 5.74
CA GLY A 44 -1.94 -8.08 6.25
C GLY A 44 -3.05 -7.12 5.82
N LEU A 45 -3.38 -6.16 6.69
CA LEU A 45 -4.40 -5.15 6.41
C LEU A 45 -3.76 -3.83 5.98
N PRO A 46 -3.88 -3.43 4.70
CA PRO A 46 -3.29 -2.19 4.22
C PRO A 46 -4.20 -0.99 4.53
N VAL A 47 -3.59 0.08 5.02
CA VAL A 47 -4.22 1.39 5.15
C VAL A 47 -3.28 2.42 4.55
N GLY A 48 -3.79 3.38 3.79
CA GLY A 48 -2.95 4.43 3.22
C GLY A 48 -3.75 5.66 2.79
N ASN A 49 -3.05 6.76 2.62
CA ASN A 49 -3.61 8.05 2.19
C ASN A 49 -3.13 8.48 0.80
N GLY A 50 -2.50 7.57 0.05
CA GLY A 50 -1.90 7.83 -1.26
C GLY A 50 -0.43 8.22 -1.21
N TYR A 51 0.02 8.89 -0.14
CA TYR A 51 1.42 9.28 0.07
C TYR A 51 2.16 8.28 0.98
N MET A 52 1.52 7.88 2.07
CA MET A 52 2.02 6.88 3.02
C MET A 52 1.06 5.70 3.08
N GLY A 53 1.61 4.52 3.31
CA GLY A 53 0.90 3.29 3.56
C GLY A 53 1.44 2.58 4.80
N VAL A 54 0.57 1.84 5.47
CA VAL A 54 0.90 0.95 6.57
C VAL A 54 0.21 -0.40 6.35
N MET A 55 0.85 -1.47 6.79
CA MET A 55 0.31 -2.82 6.80
C MET A 55 0.28 -3.32 8.24
N PHE A 56 -0.89 -3.69 8.74
CA PHE A 56 -1.07 -4.22 10.09
C PHE A 56 -1.07 -5.75 10.09
N MET A 57 -0.40 -6.37 11.07
CA MET A 57 -0.38 -7.82 11.25
C MET A 57 -1.35 -8.27 12.36
N GLY A 58 -1.65 -7.43 13.35
CA GLY A 58 -2.75 -7.65 14.31
C GLY A 58 -2.43 -8.59 15.47
N ASP A 59 -1.16 -8.85 15.77
CA ASP A 59 -0.77 -9.69 16.90
C ASP A 59 -0.88 -8.91 18.22
N PRO A 60 -1.72 -9.35 19.17
CA PRO A 60 -1.99 -8.63 20.40
C PRO A 60 -0.85 -8.65 21.42
N ALA A 61 0.12 -9.56 21.28
CA ALA A 61 1.28 -9.64 22.15
C ALA A 61 2.46 -8.83 21.59
N ILE A 62 2.69 -8.91 20.27
CA ILE A 62 3.72 -8.12 19.59
C ILE A 62 3.20 -7.68 18.23
N GLU A 63 2.81 -6.42 18.12
CA GLU A 63 2.31 -5.90 16.85
C GLU A 63 3.47 -5.56 15.91
N HIS A 64 3.33 -5.93 14.64
CA HIS A 64 4.27 -5.63 13.57
C HIS A 64 3.58 -4.77 12.51
N ILE A 65 3.94 -3.48 12.46
CA ILE A 65 3.41 -2.54 11.47
C ILE A 65 4.50 -2.21 10.47
N GLN A 66 4.33 -2.69 9.24
CA GLN A 66 5.18 -2.26 8.13
C GLN A 66 4.66 -0.92 7.60
N PHE A 67 5.55 -0.02 7.21
CA PHE A 67 5.18 1.23 6.58
C PHE A 67 5.97 1.50 5.30
N ALA A 68 5.33 2.29 4.45
CA ALA A 68 5.76 2.63 3.10
C ALA A 68 5.50 4.12 2.86
N GLU A 69 6.45 4.80 2.22
CA GLU A 69 6.33 6.16 1.72
C GLU A 69 6.54 6.16 0.19
N GLU A 70 5.68 6.85 -0.56
CA GLU A 70 5.60 6.75 -2.03
C GLU A 70 6.92 7.10 -2.75
N SER A 71 7.66 8.11 -2.26
CA SER A 71 8.82 8.66 -2.95
C SER A 71 10.15 7.96 -2.62
N LEU A 72 10.14 6.96 -1.73
CA LEU A 72 11.33 6.21 -1.36
C LEU A 72 11.68 5.15 -2.41
N TRP A 73 12.52 5.56 -3.37
CA TRP A 73 13.04 4.73 -4.44
C TRP A 73 14.57 4.65 -4.38
N ALA A 74 15.11 3.47 -4.67
CA ALA A 74 16.53 3.28 -4.92
C ALA A 74 16.83 3.23 -6.43
N GLY A 75 18.07 3.58 -6.80
CA GLY A 75 18.50 3.70 -8.20
C GLY A 75 18.33 5.12 -8.76
N GLY A 76 18.47 5.28 -10.07
CA GLY A 76 18.27 6.57 -10.74
C GLY A 76 19.53 7.45 -10.88
N PRO A 77 19.37 8.77 -11.09
CA PRO A 77 20.50 9.67 -11.11
C PRO A 77 21.30 9.58 -9.80
N ASN A 78 22.63 9.47 -9.90
CA ASN A 78 23.59 9.33 -8.80
C ASN A 78 23.73 7.96 -8.13
N SER A 79 22.98 6.92 -8.53
CA SER A 79 23.23 5.55 -8.03
C SER A 79 24.40 4.84 -8.73
N GLY A 80 24.85 5.36 -9.88
CA GLY A 80 26.02 4.87 -10.60
C GLY A 80 26.65 5.92 -11.50
N THR A 81 27.95 5.78 -11.78
CA THR A 81 28.73 6.73 -12.62
C THR A 81 28.32 6.73 -14.10
N GLN A 82 27.47 5.80 -14.51
CA GLN A 82 27.05 5.60 -15.90
C GLN A 82 25.52 5.59 -16.05
N TYR A 83 24.77 6.17 -15.12
CA TYR A 83 23.33 6.27 -15.24
C TYR A 83 22.95 7.12 -16.46
N ASP A 84 22.24 6.51 -17.41
CA ASP A 84 21.75 7.17 -18.64
C ASP A 84 20.28 6.81 -18.86
N PHE A 85 19.45 6.85 -17.80
CA PHE A 85 18.01 6.57 -17.87
C PHE A 85 17.65 5.20 -18.48
N GLY A 86 18.52 4.19 -18.32
CA GLY A 86 18.35 2.87 -18.94
C GLY A 86 18.76 2.81 -20.42
N ILE A 87 19.24 3.91 -21.01
CA ILE A 87 19.73 3.98 -22.39
C ILE A 87 21.08 3.29 -22.48
N LYS A 88 21.14 2.21 -23.26
CA LYS A 88 22.40 1.54 -23.60
C LYS A 88 23.11 2.35 -24.70
N LYS A 89 24.22 3.03 -24.36
CA LYS A 89 25.12 3.64 -25.34
C LYS A 89 25.59 2.56 -26.34
N GLY A 90 25.41 2.81 -27.65
CA GLY A 90 25.74 1.84 -28.70
C GLY A 90 24.66 0.79 -28.97
N GLY A 91 23.44 0.97 -28.44
CA GLY A 91 22.25 0.19 -28.76
C GLY A 91 21.73 0.41 -30.18
N VAL A 92 22.61 0.33 -31.18
CA VAL A 92 22.18 -0.04 -32.53
C VAL A 92 21.70 -1.47 -32.37
N ARG A 93 20.39 -1.69 -32.47
CA ARG A 93 19.83 -3.03 -32.64
C ARG A 93 20.62 -3.63 -33.81
N PRO A 94 21.47 -4.66 -33.63
CA PRO A 94 22.19 -5.22 -34.76
C PRO A 94 21.13 -5.54 -35.82
N PRO A 95 21.31 -5.15 -37.10
CA PRO A 95 20.39 -5.59 -38.13
C PRO A 95 20.23 -7.10 -37.94
N ALA A 96 18.99 -7.59 -37.97
CA ALA A 96 18.56 -8.86 -37.38
C ALA A 96 19.17 -10.14 -38.02
N LYS A 97 20.37 -10.09 -38.61
CA LYS A 97 20.91 -11.14 -39.46
C LYS A 97 22.43 -11.39 -39.42
N ASP A 98 23.22 -10.79 -38.54
CA ASP A 98 24.64 -11.21 -38.40
C ASP A 98 24.86 -12.04 -37.14
N LYS A 99 24.53 -13.33 -37.25
CA LYS A 99 24.76 -14.37 -36.22
C LYS A 99 26.25 -14.60 -35.87
N GLY A 100 27.17 -13.94 -36.57
CA GLY A 100 28.62 -14.15 -36.42
C GLY A 100 29.26 -13.41 -35.24
N VAL A 101 28.69 -12.30 -34.76
CA VAL A 101 29.34 -11.45 -33.73
C VAL A 101 29.23 -12.05 -32.32
N VAL A 102 28.27 -12.96 -32.10
CA VAL A 102 28.06 -13.65 -30.81
C VAL A 102 28.77 -15.02 -30.76
N ALA A 103 29.42 -15.44 -31.86
CA ALA A 103 29.90 -16.81 -32.06
C ALA A 103 31.01 -17.26 -31.09
N ASP A 104 31.65 -16.34 -30.38
CA ASP A 104 32.79 -16.64 -29.48
C ASP A 104 32.50 -16.28 -28.00
N GLY A 105 31.23 -16.04 -27.64
CA GLY A 105 30.83 -15.68 -26.27
C GLY A 105 31.36 -14.32 -25.76
N ARG A 106 32.09 -13.58 -26.59
CA ARG A 106 32.68 -12.27 -26.25
C ARG A 106 31.73 -11.14 -26.61
N TYR A 107 30.95 -10.68 -25.63
CA TYR A 107 30.19 -9.44 -25.77
C TYR A 107 31.13 -8.23 -25.86
N PRO A 108 30.87 -7.25 -26.75
CA PRO A 108 31.60 -5.99 -26.78
C PRO A 108 31.57 -5.32 -25.39
N ARG A 109 32.65 -4.60 -25.04
CA ARG A 109 32.72 -3.83 -23.79
C ARG A 109 31.51 -2.88 -23.71
N GLY A 110 30.62 -3.10 -22.74
CA GLY A 110 29.39 -2.32 -22.54
C GLY A 110 28.08 -3.01 -22.95
N LEU A 111 28.14 -4.11 -23.70
CA LEU A 111 26.97 -4.89 -24.16
C LEU A 111 26.81 -6.21 -23.39
N ARG A 112 27.42 -6.33 -22.21
CA ARG A 112 27.28 -7.56 -21.44
C ARG A 112 25.86 -7.68 -20.88
N PRO A 113 25.17 -8.82 -21.08
CA PRO A 113 23.81 -9.03 -20.59
C PRO A 113 23.72 -9.21 -19.07
N ASP A 114 24.84 -9.50 -18.39
CA ASP A 114 24.94 -9.69 -16.95
C ASP A 114 25.05 -8.38 -16.15
N ARG A 115 25.20 -7.23 -16.81
CA ARG A 115 25.34 -5.96 -16.11
C ARG A 115 24.02 -5.62 -15.43
N LYS A 116 24.02 -5.58 -14.09
CA LYS A 116 22.89 -5.10 -13.30
C LYS A 116 22.58 -3.67 -13.74
N MET A 117 21.42 -3.47 -14.37
CA MET A 117 20.99 -2.13 -14.75
C MET A 117 20.58 -1.40 -13.49
N ASP A 118 20.89 -0.11 -13.47
CA ASP A 118 20.65 0.76 -12.33
C ASP A 118 19.22 1.31 -12.34
N ASP A 119 18.28 0.37 -12.47
CA ASP A 119 16.87 0.65 -12.66
C ASP A 119 16.23 1.05 -11.32
N ARG A 120 15.32 2.03 -11.38
CA ARG A 120 14.61 2.48 -10.19
C ARG A 120 13.69 1.39 -9.67
N HIS A 121 13.79 1.10 -8.38
CA HIS A 121 12.92 0.15 -7.69
C HIS A 121 12.45 0.73 -6.37
N TYR A 122 11.19 0.42 -6.04
CA TYR A 122 10.58 0.85 -4.79
C TYR A 122 11.26 0.14 -3.62
N THR A 123 11.57 0.90 -2.57
CA THR A 123 12.21 0.36 -1.36
C THR A 123 11.24 0.42 -0.19
N PRO A 124 10.92 -0.72 0.45
CA PRO A 124 10.12 -0.71 1.68
C PRO A 124 10.80 0.18 2.73
N THR A 125 10.04 1.07 3.36
CA THR A 125 10.59 2.09 4.26
C THR A 125 11.02 1.51 5.60
N GLY A 126 10.25 0.57 6.16
CA GLY A 126 10.62 -0.10 7.40
C GLY A 126 9.45 -0.77 8.12
N GLU A 127 9.71 -1.16 9.36
CA GLU A 127 8.76 -1.83 10.24
C GLU A 127 8.91 -1.31 11.68
N PHE A 128 7.79 -1.17 12.38
CA PHE A 128 7.74 -0.91 13.82
C PHE A 128 7.17 -2.10 14.56
N GLY A 129 7.84 -2.50 15.64
CA GLY A 129 7.38 -3.50 16.60
C GLY A 129 6.89 -2.84 17.88
N PHE A 130 5.67 -3.17 18.32
CA PHE A 130 5.12 -2.74 19.61
C PHE A 130 4.98 -3.94 20.54
N ARG A 131 5.28 -3.76 21.83
CA ARG A 131 5.17 -4.75 22.90
C ARG A 131 4.36 -4.20 24.06
#